data_AF-A0A679HM98-F1
#
_entry.id   AF-A0A679HM98-F1
#
_cell.length_a   1.000
_cell.length_b   1.000
_cell.length_c   1.000
_cell.angle_alpha   90.00
_cell.angle_beta   90.00
_cell.angle_gamma   90.00
#
_symmetry.space_group_name_H-M   'P 1'
#
loop_
_entity.id
_entity.type
_entity.pdbx_description
1 polymer ?
#
loop_
_entity_poly.entity_id
_entity_poly.type
_entity_poly.pdbx_seq_one_letter_code
_entity_poly.pdbx_strand_id
1 'polypeptide(L)' 'MGIPFSQYLTSIRITKAKLLLTGEGLSVTDVATMLGFSDSFAFSHFFKRIEGCSPSAFKRRQTSRYDLNYKMMAL' A
#
# COMPACT_ATOMS: atom_id res chain seq x y z
N MET A 1 -15.04 -25.35 3.38
CA MET A 1 -14.35 -25.08 2.09
C MET A 1 -13.22 -24.10 2.35
N GLY A 2 -11.99 -24.41 1.91
CA GLY A 2 -10.81 -23.58 2.17
C GLY A 2 -10.69 -22.39 1.21
N ILE A 3 -9.83 -21.43 1.55
CA ILE A 3 -9.48 -20.29 0.68
C ILE A 3 -8.41 -20.77 -0.33
N PRO A 4 -8.54 -20.44 -1.64
CA PRO A 4 -7.48 -20.73 -2.60
C PRO A 4 -6.15 -20.08 -2.19
N PHE A 5 -5.03 -20.80 -2.34
CA PHE A 5 -3.69 -20.29 -1.97
C PHE A 5 -3.38 -18.92 -2.59
N SER A 6 -3.80 -18.69 -3.83
CA SER A 6 -3.66 -17.41 -4.53
C SER A 6 -4.39 -16.26 -3.84
N GLN A 7 -5.58 -16.50 -3.28
CA GLN A 7 -6.33 -15.49 -2.53
C GLN A 7 -5.66 -15.20 -1.18
N TYR A 8 -5.16 -16.23 -0.50
CA TYR A 8 -4.40 -16.06 0.73
C TYR A 8 -3.10 -15.26 0.51
N LEU A 9 -2.36 -15.57 -0.55
CA LEU A 9 -1.16 -14.81 -0.91
C LEU A 9 -1.50 -13.36 -1.28
N THR A 10 -2.63 -13.15 -1.95
CA THR A 10 -3.13 -11.82 -2.30
C THR A 10 -3.45 -11.01 -1.04
N SER A 11 -4.13 -11.60 -0.04
CA SER A 11 -4.46 -10.90 1.22
C SER A 11 -3.21 -10.54 2.02
N ILE A 12 -2.20 -11.42 2.07
CA ILE A 12 -0.91 -11.11 2.70
C ILE A 12 -0.22 -9.96 1.96
N ARG A 13 -0.09 -10.05 0.63
CA ARG A 13 0.62 -9.05 -0.18
C ARG A 13 -0.03 -7.67 -0.05
N ILE A 14 -1.36 -7.58 -0.09
CA ILE A 14 -2.03 -6.28 0.01
C ILE A 14 -1.93 -5.69 1.42
N THR A 15 -1.99 -6.54 2.46
CA THR A 15 -1.81 -6.10 3.85
C THR A 15 -0.41 -5.52 4.06
N LYS A 16 0.63 -6.23 3.60
CA LYS A 16 2.02 -5.76 3.68
C LYS A 16 2.24 -4.50 2.83
N ALA A 17 1.66 -4.42 1.63
CA ALA A 17 1.74 -3.23 0.78
C ALA A 17 1.23 -1.98 1.49
N LYS A 18 0.06 -2.07 2.16
CA LYS A 18 -0.51 -0.93 2.89
C LYS A 18 0.40 -0.46 4.02
N LEU A 19 0.92 -1.39 4.83
CA LEU A 19 1.86 -1.09 5.91
C LEU A 19 3.10 -0.35 5.39
N LEU A 20 3.76 -0.89 4.36
CA LEU A 20 4.99 -0.30 3.80
C LEU A 20 4.74 1.07 3.17
N LEU A 21 3.61 1.26 2.48
CA LEU A 21 3.27 2.55 1.87
C LEU A 21 3.04 3.66 2.91
N THR A 22 2.61 3.32 4.12
CA THR A 22 2.26 4.30 5.17
C THR A 22 3.30 4.44 6.27
N GLY A 23 4.09 3.41 6.54
CA GLY A 23 4.93 3.35 7.74
C GLY A 23 6.37 3.85 7.57
N GLU A 24 6.96 3.72 6.38
CA GLU A 24 8.43 3.75 6.24
C GLU A 24 8.96 4.79 5.25
N GLY A 25 8.11 5.71 4.77
CA GLY A 25 8.51 6.74 3.80
C GLY A 25 8.86 6.20 2.40
N LEU A 26 8.91 4.88 2.22
CA LEU A 26 9.30 4.15 1.02
C LEU A 26 8.58 4.61 -0.26
N SER A 27 9.30 4.67 -1.38
CA SER A 27 8.68 4.95 -2.67
C SER A 27 7.80 3.78 -3.12
N VAL A 28 6.88 4.04 -4.07
CA VAL A 28 6.05 2.97 -4.67
C VAL A 28 6.93 1.90 -5.33
N THR A 29 8.07 2.29 -5.87
CA THR A 29 9.04 1.37 -6.48
C THR A 29 9.70 0.48 -5.44
N ASP A 30 10.12 1.02 -4.29
CA ASP A 30 10.73 0.22 -3.22
C ASP A 30 9.74 -0.83 -2.69
N VAL A 31 8.48 -0.44 -2.50
CA VAL A 31 7.42 -1.35 -2.07
C VAL A 31 7.18 -2.45 -3.12
N ALA A 32 7.20 -2.12 -4.41
CA ALA A 32 7.06 -3.12 -5.48
C ALA A 32 8.18 -4.17 -5.43
N THR A 33 9.44 -3.71 -5.31
CA THR A 33 10.62 -4.57 -5.21
C THR A 33 10.55 -5.49 -3.98
N MET A 34 10.21 -4.96 -2.80
CA MET A 34 10.13 -5.76 -1.57
C MET A 34 9.00 -6.80 -1.57
N LEU A 35 7.95 -6.58 -2.36
CA LEU A 35 6.84 -7.52 -2.52
C LEU A 35 7.07 -8.52 -3.66
N GLY A 36 8.22 -8.43 -4.35
CA GLY A 36 8.62 -9.33 -5.43
C GLY A 36 7.89 -9.07 -6.76
N PHE A 37 7.47 -7.84 -7.02
CA PHE A 37 6.97 -7.46 -8.34
C PHE A 37 8.13 -7.15 -9.29
N SER A 38 7.94 -7.44 -10.58
CA SER A 38 8.93 -7.13 -11.64
C SER A 38 9.22 -5.64 -11.75
N ASP A 39 8.21 -4.82 -11.49
CA ASP A 39 8.26 -3.37 -11.63
C ASP A 39 7.11 -2.71 -10.86
N SER A 40 7.19 -1.38 -10.73
CA SER A 40 6.20 -0.56 -10.03
C SER A 40 4.85 -0.48 -10.76
N PHE A 41 4.79 -0.75 -12.06
CA PHE A 41 3.56 -0.73 -12.86
C PHE A 41 2.71 -1.97 -12.59
N ALA A 42 3.31 -3.16 -12.60
CA ALA A 42 2.68 -4.42 -12.22
C ALA A 42 2.14 -4.37 -10.78
N PHE A 43 2.93 -3.84 -9.85
CA PHE A 43 2.47 -3.59 -8.48
C PHE A 43 1.29 -2.62 -8.43
N SER A 44 1.37 -1.48 -9.14
CA SER A 44 0.31 -0.48 -9.15
C SER A 44 -1.01 -1.01 -9.70
N HIS A 45 -0.96 -1.85 -10.75
CA HIS A 45 -2.14 -2.54 -11.28
C HIS A 45 -2.73 -3.52 -10.29
N PHE A 46 -1.89 -4.36 -9.67
CA PHE A 46 -2.31 -5.30 -8.63
C PHE A 46 -2.99 -4.58 -7.47
N PHE A 47 -2.35 -3.54 -6.94
CA PHE A 47 -2.85 -2.78 -5.78
C PHE A 47 -4.16 -2.08 -6.12
N LYS A 48 -4.23 -1.39 -7.26
CA LYS A 48 -5.44 -0.68 -7.71
C LYS A 48 -6.63 -1.62 -7.91
N ARG A 49 -6.40 -2.83 -8.41
CA ARG A 49 -7.45 -3.84 -8.57
C ARG A 49 -8.07 -4.25 -7.24
N ILE A 50 -7.30 -4.25 -6.16
CA ILE A 50 -7.75 -4.72 -4.83
C ILE A 50 -8.29 -3.57 -3.99
N GLU A 51 -7.59 -2.43 -3.95
CA GLU A 51 -7.91 -1.29 -3.07
C GLU A 51 -8.69 -0.17 -3.77
N GLY A 52 -8.94 -0.30 -5.07
CA GLY A 52 -9.70 0.67 -5.87
C GLY A 52 -8.97 1.98 -6.17
N CYS A 53 -7.72 2.15 -5.73
CA CYS A 53 -6.92 3.35 -5.99
C CYS A 53 -5.44 3.02 -6.18
N SER A 54 -4.67 3.92 -6.78
CA SER A 54 -3.24 3.69 -6.98
C SER A 54 -2.46 3.74 -5.66
N PRO A 55 -1.31 3.04 -5.55
CA PRO A 55 -0.45 3.10 -4.37
C PRO A 55 -0.08 4.53 -3.95
N SER A 56 0.26 5.39 -4.92
CA SER A 56 0.61 6.80 -4.65
C SER A 56 -0.58 7.60 -4.10
N ALA A 57 -1.80 7.34 -4.59
CA ALA A 57 -3.00 7.98 -4.08
C ALA A 57 -3.30 7.50 -2.65
N PHE A 58 -3.14 6.20 -2.37
CA PHE A 58 -3.28 5.63 -1.04
C PHE A 58 -2.28 6.25 -0.05
N LYS A 59 -0.99 6.28 -0.42
CA LYS A 59 0.10 6.87 0.37
C LYS A 59 -0.21 8.33 0.72
N ARG A 60 -0.57 9.15 -0.28
CA ARG A 60 -0.88 10.57 -0.08
C ARG A 60 -2.04 10.80 0.90
N ARG A 61 -3.14 10.03 0.80
CA ARG A 61 -4.29 10.17 1.71
C ARG A 61 -3.90 9.94 3.17
N GLN A 62 -2.96 9.03 3.44
CA GLN A 62 -2.54 8.69 4.79
C GLN A 62 -1.55 9.72 5.36
N THR A 63 -0.62 10.22 4.54
CA THR A 63 0.26 11.33 4.94
C THR A 63 -0.56 12.58 5.31
N SER A 64 -1.54 12.97 4.49
CA SER A 64 -2.40 14.13 4.79
C SER A 64 -3.23 13.94 6.08
N ARG A 65 -3.59 12.70 6.43
CA ARG A 65 -4.29 12.40 7.69
C ARG A 65 -3.38 12.57 8.91
N TYR A 66 -2.12 12.17 8.81
CA TYR A 66 -1.12 12.37 9.85
C TYR A 66 -0.83 13.87 10.03
N ASP A 67 -0.55 14.60 8.95
CA ASP A 67 -0.28 16.04 9.00
C ASP A 67 -1.44 16.83 9.64
N LEU A 68 -2.69 16.46 9.33
CA LEU A 68 -3.86 17.09 9.92
C LEU A 68 -3.99 16.75 11.42
N ASN A 69 -3.77 15.49 11.80
CA ASN A 69 -3.84 15.08 13.20
C ASN A 69 -2.77 15.76 14.06
N TYR A 70 -1.53 15.88 13.56
CA TYR A 70 -0.45 16.58 14.26
C TYR A 70 -0.71 18.08 14.38
N LYS A 71 -1.28 18.72 13.34
CA LYS A 71 -1.66 20.14 13.42
C LYS A 71 -2.79 20.42 14.40
N MET A 72 -3.72 19.48 14.62
CA MET A 72 -4.83 19.64 15.56
C MET A 72 -4.41 19.45 17.02
N MET A 73 -3.31 18.73 17.29
CA MET A 73 -2.78 18.53 18.65
C MET A 73 -1.79 19.63 19.08
N ALA A 74 -1.32 20.44 18.13
CA ALA A 74 -0.37 21.53 18.36
C ALA A 74 -1.06 22.91 18.50
N LEU A 75 -2.39 22.95 18.53
CA LEU A 75 -3.24 24.13 18.78
C LEU A 75 -3.93 23.97 20.14
#